data_AF-A0A4R3Q4A5-F1
#
_entry.id   AF-A0A4R3Q4A5-F1
#
_cell.length_a   1.000
_cell.length_b   1.000
_cell.length_c   1.000
_cell.angle_alpha   90.00
_cell.angle_beta   90.00
_cell.angle_gamma   90.00
#
_symmetry.space_group_name_H-M   'P 1'
#
loop_
_entity.id
_entity.type
_entity.pdbx_description
1 polymer ?
#
loop_
_entity_poly.entity_id
_entity_poly.type
_entity_poly.pdbx_seq_one_letter_code
_entity_poly.pdbx_strand_id
1 'polypeptide(L)'
;MKLSGRKDWELRPIIVDGDWTFVTKNSVDFRGPKDNPGSKGQYADVAIHAGLICLNGPPGMDLDMQLELFEVVLSEIGAIDDLINQVLEVTAEDDDTLRVCRYFLPADQV
;
A
#
# COMPACT_ATOMS: atom_id res chain seq x y z
N MET A 1 16.38 12.48 -9.20
CA MET A 1 16.56 12.52 -7.74
C MET A 1 16.82 11.09 -7.26
N LYS A 2 17.87 10.80 -6.47
CA LYS A 2 18.15 9.43 -5.99
C LYS A 2 17.37 9.19 -4.68
N LEU A 3 16.35 8.33 -4.74
CA LEU A 3 15.49 7.98 -3.59
C LEU A 3 15.97 6.72 -2.86
N SER A 4 16.80 5.90 -3.52
CA SER A 4 17.41 4.71 -2.94
C SER A 4 18.24 5.04 -1.69
N GLY A 5 18.01 4.28 -0.61
CA GLY A 5 18.74 4.40 0.66
C GLY A 5 18.17 5.41 1.65
N ARG A 6 17.08 6.11 1.29
CA ARG A 6 16.32 6.96 2.21
C ARG A 6 15.45 6.12 3.14
N LYS A 7 15.16 6.65 4.31
CA LYS A 7 14.26 6.03 5.28
C LYS A 7 12.80 6.32 4.91
N ASP A 8 11.89 5.48 5.40
CA ASP A 8 10.46 5.57 5.05
C ASP A 8 9.84 6.94 5.38
N TRP A 9 10.21 7.54 6.51
CA TRP A 9 9.73 8.87 6.88
C TRP A 9 10.24 10.00 5.97
N GLU A 10 11.36 9.80 5.28
CA GLU A 10 11.90 10.77 4.31
C GLU A 10 11.22 10.64 2.95
N LEU A 11 10.61 9.47 2.66
CA LEU A 11 9.85 9.22 1.43
C LEU A 11 8.45 9.82 1.51
N ARG A 12 7.81 9.74 2.69
CA ARG A 12 6.44 10.23 2.90
C ARG A 12 6.16 11.62 2.29
N PRO A 13 6.89 12.70 2.63
CA PRO A 13 6.59 14.03 2.09
C PRO A 13 6.74 14.10 0.57
N ILE A 14 7.72 13.39 0.00
CA ILE A 14 7.95 13.37 -1.47
C ILE A 14 6.77 12.72 -2.19
N ILE A 15 6.23 11.65 -1.62
CA ILE A 15 5.09 10.92 -2.17
C ILE A 15 3.82 11.79 -2.12
N VAL A 16 3.51 12.32 -0.94
CA VAL A 16 2.28 13.11 -0.70
C VAL A 16 2.31 14.42 -1.48
N ASP A 17 3.41 15.18 -1.43
CA ASP A 17 3.53 16.46 -2.15
C ASP A 17 3.53 16.28 -3.67
N GLY A 18 3.95 15.11 -4.14
CA GLY A 18 3.97 14.75 -5.56
C GLY A 18 2.68 14.14 -6.07
N ASP A 19 1.66 13.96 -5.21
CA ASP A 19 0.38 13.33 -5.55
C ASP A 19 0.54 11.92 -6.16
N TRP A 20 1.52 11.16 -5.66
CA TRP A 20 1.84 9.83 -6.18
C TRP A 20 1.11 8.74 -5.43
N THR A 21 0.50 7.80 -6.15
CA THR A 21 0.09 6.52 -5.56
C THR A 21 1.33 5.71 -5.21
N PHE A 22 1.46 5.29 -3.95
CA PHE A 22 2.65 4.59 -3.48
C PHE A 22 2.45 3.08 -3.43
N VAL A 23 3.33 2.33 -4.10
CA VAL A 23 3.34 0.86 -4.08
C VAL A 23 4.46 0.37 -3.17
N THR A 24 4.15 -0.50 -2.21
CA THR A 24 5.12 -0.99 -1.24
C THR A 24 4.84 -2.42 -0.79
N LYS A 25 5.92 -3.14 -0.47
CA LYS A 25 5.85 -4.38 0.33
C LYS A 25 6.20 -4.17 1.81
N ASN A 26 6.51 -2.93 2.18
CA ASN A 26 6.72 -2.53 3.58
C ASN A 26 5.41 -2.01 4.20
N SER A 27 4.36 -2.82 4.12
CA SER A 27 3.00 -2.41 4.46
C SER A 27 2.88 -1.97 5.92
N VAL A 28 3.60 -2.61 6.85
CA VAL A 28 3.49 -2.30 8.29
C VAL A 28 3.99 -0.89 8.63
N ASP A 29 5.09 -0.44 8.03
CA ASP A 29 5.67 0.87 8.34
C ASP A 29 4.88 2.01 7.68
N PHE A 30 4.21 1.76 6.56
CA PHE A 30 3.41 2.77 5.86
C PHE A 30 1.94 2.78 6.30
N ARG A 31 1.24 1.65 6.25
CA ARG A 31 -0.18 1.50 6.61
C ARG A 31 -0.41 1.33 8.11
N GLY A 32 0.52 0.70 8.83
CA GLY A 32 0.32 0.24 10.22
C GLY A 32 0.06 -1.28 10.31
N PRO A 33 -0.28 -1.84 11.49
CA PRO A 33 -0.57 -3.27 11.67
C PRO A 33 -1.73 -3.74 10.80
N LYS A 34 -1.69 -5.00 10.34
CA LYS A 34 -2.77 -5.63 9.56
C LYS A 34 -4.12 -5.56 10.28
N ASP A 35 -4.12 -5.80 11.59
CA ASP A 35 -5.35 -5.87 12.40
C ASP A 35 -5.91 -4.49 12.78
N ASN A 36 -5.14 -3.42 12.61
CA ASN A 36 -5.58 -2.06 12.91
C ASN A 36 -4.88 -1.03 12.00
N PRO A 37 -5.22 -1.00 10.69
CA PRO A 37 -4.64 -0.06 9.73
C PRO A 37 -4.86 1.39 10.18
N GLY A 38 -3.85 2.25 10.01
CA GLY A 38 -3.93 3.67 10.38
C GLY A 38 -3.74 3.98 11.85
N SER A 39 -3.66 2.98 12.73
CA SER A 39 -3.32 3.20 14.15
C SER A 39 -1.89 3.72 14.35
N LYS A 40 -1.01 3.42 13.40
CA LYS A 40 0.37 3.91 13.27
C LYS A 40 0.82 3.76 11.81
N GLY A 41 2.05 4.14 11.52
CA GLY A 41 2.63 4.08 10.18
C GLY A 41 2.64 5.45 9.51
N GLN A 42 3.37 5.56 8.39
CA GLN A 42 3.58 6.84 7.73
C GLN A 42 2.30 7.48 7.20
N TYR A 43 1.24 6.70 6.94
CA TYR A 43 -0.03 7.20 6.39
C TYR A 43 -1.11 7.45 7.45
N ALA A 44 -0.84 7.16 8.73
CA ALA A 44 -1.83 7.28 9.81
C ALA A 44 -2.38 8.70 10.01
N ASP A 45 -1.54 9.72 9.78
CA ASP A 45 -1.84 11.14 9.95
C ASP A 45 -1.98 11.91 8.62
N VAL A 46 -2.03 11.20 7.49
CA VAL A 46 -2.11 11.82 6.17
C VAL A 46 -3.58 12.02 5.80
N ALA A 47 -4.08 13.26 5.92
CA ALA A 47 -5.49 13.58 5.68
C ALA A 47 -5.95 13.33 4.23
N ILE A 48 -5.07 13.58 3.25
CA ILE A 48 -5.35 13.36 1.83
C ILE A 48 -4.12 12.72 1.16
N HIS A 49 -4.31 11.64 0.42
CA HIS A 49 -3.29 11.01 -0.41
C HIS A 49 -3.85 10.36 -1.69
N ALA A 50 -3.04 10.27 -2.75
CA ALA A 50 -3.36 9.64 -4.03
C ALA A 50 -3.50 8.10 -4.00
N GLY A 51 -3.33 7.49 -2.83
CA GLY A 51 -3.55 6.07 -2.59
C GLY A 51 -2.29 5.33 -2.16
N LEU A 52 -2.51 4.23 -1.45
CA LEU A 52 -1.45 3.35 -0.97
C LEU A 52 -1.74 1.93 -1.44
N ILE A 53 -0.75 1.27 -2.02
CA ILE A 53 -0.84 -0.09 -2.50
C ILE A 53 0.12 -0.94 -1.70
N CYS A 54 -0.40 -1.99 -1.06
CA CYS A 54 0.36 -2.89 -0.22
C CYS A 54 0.40 -4.29 -0.84
N LEU A 55 1.60 -4.74 -1.19
CA LEU A 55 1.88 -6.11 -1.64
C LEU A 55 2.31 -6.93 -0.43
N ASN A 56 1.53 -7.92 -0.04
CA ASN A 56 1.77 -8.76 1.13
C ASN A 56 1.93 -10.23 0.72
N GLY A 57 2.77 -10.97 1.44
CA GLY A 57 2.97 -12.39 1.20
C GLY A 57 4.00 -12.96 2.14
N PRO A 58 4.38 -14.23 1.96
CA PRO A 58 5.22 -14.96 2.90
C PRO A 58 6.62 -14.36 3.02
N PRO A 59 7.34 -14.63 4.14
CA PRO A 59 8.74 -14.28 4.28
C PRO A 59 9.56 -14.81 3.11
N GLY A 60 10.33 -13.95 2.46
CA GLY A 60 11.15 -14.33 1.31
C GLY A 60 10.46 -14.20 -0.05
N MET A 61 9.28 -13.53 -0.12
CA MET A 61 8.64 -13.14 -1.37
C MET A 61 9.66 -12.66 -2.41
N ASP A 62 9.78 -13.43 -3.49
CA ASP A 62 10.74 -13.20 -4.56
C ASP A 62 10.21 -12.16 -5.57
N LEU A 63 10.94 -11.98 -6.68
CA LEU A 63 10.56 -11.02 -7.71
C LEU A 63 9.33 -11.51 -8.49
N ASP A 64 9.24 -12.80 -8.78
CA ASP A 64 8.17 -13.36 -9.60
C ASP A 64 6.82 -13.22 -8.88
N MET A 65 6.78 -13.52 -7.58
CA MET A 65 5.61 -13.29 -6.73
C MET A 65 5.26 -11.80 -6.61
N GLN A 66 6.26 -10.91 -6.52
CA GLN A 66 5.99 -9.46 -6.52
C GLN A 66 5.35 -8.99 -7.83
N LEU A 67 5.79 -9.53 -8.97
CA LEU A 67 5.22 -9.22 -10.28
C LEU A 67 3.79 -9.75 -10.38
N GLU A 68 3.53 -10.99 -9.97
CA GLU A 68 2.18 -11.57 -9.96
C GLU A 68 1.19 -10.75 -9.12
N LEU A 69 1.57 -10.40 -7.89
CA LEU A 69 0.75 -9.56 -7.02
C LEU A 69 0.50 -8.18 -7.65
N PHE A 70 1.50 -7.62 -8.32
CA PHE A 70 1.38 -6.33 -8.97
C PHE A 70 0.50 -6.38 -10.23
N GLU A 71 0.48 -7.48 -10.97
CA GLU A 71 -0.47 -7.68 -12.08
C GLU A 71 -1.92 -7.64 -11.59
N VAL A 72 -2.21 -8.27 -10.44
CA VAL A 72 -3.53 -8.17 -9.80
C VAL A 72 -3.86 -6.73 -9.44
N VAL A 73 -2.91 -6.00 -8.84
CA VAL A 73 -3.07 -4.56 -8.55
C VAL A 73 -3.45 -3.77 -9.81
N LEU A 74 -2.75 -3.98 -10.92
CA LEU A 74 -3.03 -3.26 -12.17
C LEU A 74 -4.43 -3.57 -12.72
N SER A 75 -4.88 -4.83 -12.60
CA SER A 75 -6.24 -5.22 -12.97
C SER A 75 -7.30 -4.52 -12.11
N GLU A 76 -7.09 -4.48 -10.79
CA GLU A 76 -8.01 -3.82 -9.86
C GLU A 76 -8.07 -2.31 -10.10
N ILE A 77 -6.92 -1.65 -10.30
CA ILE A 77 -6.86 -0.21 -10.60
C ILE A 77 -7.55 0.11 -11.93
N GLY A 78 -7.42 -0.75 -12.94
CA GLY A 78 -8.08 -0.57 -14.24
C GLY A 78 -9.61 -0.64 -14.16
N ALA A 79 -10.17 -1.19 -13.08
CA ALA A 79 -11.61 -1.37 -12.90
C ALA A 79 -12.26 -0.33 -11.97
N ILE A 80 -11.49 0.60 -11.40
CA ILE A 80 -11.96 1.57 -10.40
C ILE A 80 -11.74 3.01 -10.87
N ASP A 81 -12.54 3.93 -10.34
CA ASP A 81 -12.47 5.35 -10.71
C ASP A 81 -11.27 6.08 -10.07
N ASP A 82 -11.00 5.83 -8.78
CA ASP A 82 -9.88 6.43 -8.05
C ASP A 82 -9.43 5.59 -6.82
N LEU A 83 -8.27 5.97 -6.26
CA LEU A 83 -7.69 5.40 -5.03
C LEU A 83 -7.42 6.48 -3.97
N ILE A 84 -8.09 7.62 -4.06
CA ILE A 84 -7.90 8.74 -3.12
C ILE A 84 -8.30 8.28 -1.73
N ASN A 85 -7.40 8.48 -0.76
CA ASN A 85 -7.56 8.05 0.63
C ASN A 85 -7.87 6.56 0.78
N GLN A 86 -7.51 5.73 -0.19
CA GLN A 86 -7.75 4.31 -0.14
C GLN A 86 -6.43 3.54 -0.09
N VAL A 87 -6.49 2.40 0.58
CA VAL A 87 -5.47 1.36 0.50
C VAL A 87 -6.01 0.23 -0.35
N LEU A 88 -5.23 -0.20 -1.33
CA LEU A 88 -5.44 -1.46 -2.05
C LEU A 88 -4.39 -2.47 -1.58
N GLU A 89 -4.83 -3.54 -0.95
CA GLU A 89 -3.96 -4.62 -0.51
C GLU A 89 -4.16 -5.86 -1.36
N VAL A 90 -3.07 -6.43 -1.85
CA VAL A 90 -3.06 -7.77 -2.46
C VAL A 90 -2.15 -8.64 -1.62
N THR A 91 -2.71 -9.71 -1.07
CA THR A 91 -2.02 -10.62 -0.16
C THR A 91 -1.97 -12.03 -0.76
N ALA A 92 -0.78 -12.59 -0.93
CA ALA A 92 -0.62 -14.03 -1.13
C ALA A 92 -0.84 -14.74 0.21
N GLU A 93 -1.86 -15.61 0.28
CA GLU A 93 -2.17 -16.44 1.44
C GLU A 93 -1.46 -17.81 1.33
N ASP A 94 -1.45 -18.58 2.42
CA ASP A 94 -0.68 -19.84 2.51
C ASP A 94 -1.23 -20.98 1.62
N ASP A 95 -2.44 -20.83 1.07
CA ASP A 95 -3.12 -21.81 0.23
C ASP A 95 -3.03 -21.49 -1.28
N ASP A 96 -2.01 -20.71 -1.67
CA ASP A 96 -1.80 -20.20 -3.03
C ASP A 96 -2.95 -19.33 -3.55
N THR A 97 -3.83 -18.84 -2.67
CA THR A 97 -4.86 -17.87 -3.05
C THR A 97 -4.41 -16.44 -2.86
N LEU A 98 -4.93 -15.55 -3.71
CA LEU A 98 -4.70 -14.11 -3.62
C LEU A 98 -5.92 -13.43 -3.02
N ARG A 99 -5.73 -12.73 -1.89
CA ARG A 99 -6.75 -11.92 -1.25
C ARG A 99 -6.57 -10.46 -1.59
N VAL A 100 -7.59 -9.87 -2.20
CA VAL A 100 -7.66 -8.43 -2.48
C VAL A 100 -8.55 -7.75 -1.42
N CYS A 101 -8.06 -6.66 -0.84
CA CYS A 101 -8.82 -5.84 0.12
C CYS A 101 -8.67 -4.37 -0.20
N ARG A 102 -9.75 -3.61 -0.04
CA ARG A 102 -9.76 -2.16 -0.23
C ARG A 102 -10.54 -1.48 0.88
N TYR A 103 -9.98 -0.41 1.41
CA TYR A 103 -10.57 0.35 2.51
C TYR A 103 -9.98 1.76 2.58
N PHE A 104 -10.68 2.66 3.26
CA PHE A 104 -10.22 4.03 3.47
C PHE A 104 -9.12 4.11 4.54
N LEU A 105 -8.13 4.95 4.28
CA LEU A 105 -7.07 5.33 5.21
C LEU A 105 -6.83 6.85 5.07
N PRO A 106 -6.91 7.63 6.16
CA PRO A 106 -7.49 7.24 7.44
C PRO A 106 -8.94 6.75 7.27
N ALA A 107 -9.37 5.83 8.14
CA ALA A 107 -10.76 5.40 8.14
C ALA A 107 -11.68 6.62 8.34
N ASP A 108 -12.84 6.64 7.68
CA ASP A 108 -13.82 7.71 7.84
C ASP A 108 -14.03 7.99 9.32
N GLN A 109 -13.85 9.24 9.73
CA GLN A 109 -14.25 9.69 11.06
C GLN A 109 -15.79 9.70 11.07
N VAL A 110 -16.39 8.58 11.46
CA VAL A 110 -17.81 8.49 11.83
C VAL A 110 -18.06 9.34 13.07
#